data_AF-A0A6N6K793-F1
#
_entry.id   AF-A0A6N6K793-F1
#
_cell.length_a   1.000
_cell.length_b   1.000
_cell.length_c   1.000
_cell.angle_alpha   90.00
_cell.angle_beta   90.00
_cell.angle_gamma   90.00
#
_symmetry.space_group_name_H-M   'P 1'
#
loop_
_entity.id
_entity.type
_entity.pdbx_description
1 polymer ?
#
loop_
_entity_poly.entity_id
_entity_poly.type
_entity_poly.pdbx_seq_one_letter_code
_entity_poly.pdbx_strand_id
1 'polypeptide(L)'
;MMGFNRCPAMPGILPKVGIRESNASLQIGSLIIKFGNSGATVPVGGYQFSFPTPFPNACYALVVTGWQRPIGHTGRNKVGATLTATDNIASTGFDYIAIGG
;
A
#
# COMPACT_ATOMS: atom_id res chain seq x y z
N MET A 1 7.69 16.63 38.42
CA MET A 1 6.61 16.32 37.46
C MET A 1 7.23 15.66 36.23
N MET A 2 6.61 14.56 35.79
CA MET A 2 7.22 13.51 34.96
C MET A 2 7.60 13.98 33.55
N GLY A 3 8.76 13.51 33.07
CA GLY A 3 9.29 13.78 31.75
C GLY A 3 8.45 13.12 30.65
N PHE A 4 8.17 13.88 29.59
CA PHE A 4 7.65 13.33 28.35
C PHE A 4 8.74 12.45 27.72
N ASN A 5 8.57 11.12 27.82
CA ASN A 5 9.34 10.19 27.01
C ASN A 5 9.03 10.47 25.53
N ARG A 6 9.93 11.18 24.87
CA ARG A 6 9.94 11.30 23.41
C ARG A 6 10.25 9.91 22.87
N CYS A 7 9.29 9.29 22.20
CA CYS A 7 9.58 8.14 21.35
C CYS A 7 10.76 8.52 20.44
N PRO A 8 11.85 7.73 20.37
CA PRO A 8 12.95 8.03 19.47
C PRO A 8 12.43 8.02 18.04
N ALA A 9 12.67 9.11 17.32
CA ALA A 9 12.36 9.22 15.91
C ALA A 9 13.13 8.13 15.15
N MET A 10 12.43 7.14 14.61
CA MET A 10 13.00 6.27 13.59
C MET A 10 13.34 7.13 12.37
N PRO A 11 14.47 6.92 11.68
CA PRO A 11 14.80 7.62 10.45
C PRO A 11 13.88 7.12 9.33
N GLY A 12 12.64 7.63 9.33
CA GLY A 12 11.66 7.42 8.27
C GLY A 12 12.01 8.34 7.10
N ILE A 13 12.13 7.72 5.92
CA ILE A 13 12.09 8.36 4.61
C ILE A 13 11.18 9.60 4.62
N LEU A 14 11.70 10.74 4.15
CA LEU A 14 10.93 11.96 3.94
C LEU A 14 9.64 11.64 3.15
N PRO A 15 8.44 12.02 3.63
CA PRO A 15 7.23 11.85 2.85
C PRO A 15 7.37 12.66 1.56
N LYS A 16 7.24 11.98 0.42
CA LYS A 16 7.18 12.61 -0.90
C LYS A 16 5.99 13.58 -0.87
N VAL A 17 6.28 14.88 -0.83
CA VAL A 17 5.28 15.95 -0.74
C VAL A 17 4.27 15.77 -1.88
N GLY A 18 3.02 15.41 -1.54
CA GLY A 18 1.91 15.33 -2.48
C GLY A 18 1.02 14.09 -2.41
N ILE A 19 1.42 13.00 -1.73
CA ILE A 19 0.60 11.79 -1.64
C ILE A 19 0.27 11.52 -0.17
N ARG A 20 -1.03 11.47 0.16
CA ARG A 20 -1.49 10.95 1.46
C ARG A 20 -1.28 9.45 1.44
N GLU A 21 -0.39 8.96 2.28
CA GLU A 21 -0.15 7.53 2.46
C GLU A 21 -0.27 7.20 3.94
N SER A 22 -0.94 6.10 4.24
CA SER A 22 -1.02 5.55 5.59
C SER A 22 -0.87 4.05 5.45
N ASN A 23 0.05 3.47 6.21
CA ASN A 23 0.40 2.07 6.07
C ASN A 23 0.75 1.44 7.41
N ALA A 24 0.27 0.22 7.63
CA ALA A 24 0.56 -0.59 8.80
C ALA A 24 0.73 -2.05 8.41
N SER A 25 1.36 -2.83 9.29
CA SER A 25 1.56 -4.26 9.10
C SER A 25 1.33 -5.03 10.39
N LEU A 26 0.73 -6.20 10.26
CA LEU A 26 0.58 -7.21 11.31
C LEU A 26 1.31 -8.48 10.87
N GLN A 27 2.03 -9.11 11.78
CA GLN A 27 2.70 -10.38 11.53
C GLN A 27 2.25 -11.43 12.54
N ILE A 28 1.88 -12.62 12.06
CA ILE A 28 1.46 -13.78 12.84
C ILE A 28 2.28 -14.97 12.34
N GLY A 29 3.36 -15.30 13.06
CA GLY A 29 4.35 -16.28 12.58
C GLY A 29 5.00 -15.83 11.27
N SER A 30 4.91 -16.65 10.21
CA SER A 30 5.38 -16.31 8.86
C SER A 30 4.34 -15.57 8.02
N LEU A 31 3.10 -15.45 8.48
CA LEU A 31 2.05 -14.70 7.78
C LEU A 31 2.19 -13.21 8.07
N ILE A 32 2.20 -12.39 7.02
CA ILE A 32 2.29 -10.94 7.09
C ILE A 32 1.06 -10.35 6.40
N ILE A 33 0.37 -9.44 7.09
CA ILE A 33 -0.73 -8.66 6.56
C ILE A 33 -0.28 -7.20 6.52
N LYS A 34 -0.33 -6.57 5.35
CA LYS A 34 0.00 -5.16 5.14
C LYS A 34 -1.23 -4.45 4.64
N PHE A 35 -1.54 -3.30 5.19
CA PHE A 35 -2.73 -2.56 4.80
C PHE A 35 -2.49 -1.08 4.87
N GLY A 36 -3.25 -0.33 4.08
CA GLY A 36 -3.05 1.09 3.98
C GLY A 36 -3.84 1.73 2.87
N ASN A 37 -3.46 2.96 2.56
CA ASN A 37 -4.00 3.73 1.46
C ASN A 37 -2.90 4.54 0.76
N SER A 38 -3.19 4.97 -0.45
CA SER A 38 -2.37 5.92 -1.20
C SER A 38 -3.30 6.86 -1.95
N GLY A 39 -2.97 8.16 -1.96
CA GLY A 39 -3.63 9.16 -2.78
C GLY A 39 -3.19 9.16 -4.25
N ALA A 40 -2.43 8.16 -4.69
CA ALA A 40 -1.95 8.07 -6.06
C ALA A 40 -3.09 7.92 -7.07
N THR A 41 -2.90 8.47 -8.26
CA THR A 41 -3.84 8.28 -9.37
C THR A 41 -3.54 6.97 -10.09
N VAL A 42 -4.54 6.11 -10.20
CA VAL A 42 -4.49 4.86 -10.97
C VAL A 42 -5.09 5.13 -12.36
N PRO A 43 -4.28 5.24 -13.42
CA PRO A 43 -4.76 5.47 -14.78
C PRO A 43 -5.25 4.16 -15.42
N VAL A 44 -5.95 4.30 -16.54
CA VAL A 44 -6.38 3.16 -17.38
C VAL A 44 -5.18 2.36 -17.90
N GLY A 45 -4.05 3.03 -18.17
CA GLY A 45 -2.82 2.40 -18.63
C GLY A 45 -2.04 1.63 -17.56
N GLY A 46 -2.51 1.65 -16.31
CA GLY A 46 -1.88 0.97 -15.19
C GLY A 46 -0.98 1.86 -14.32
N TYR A 47 -0.97 1.57 -13.04
CA TYR A 47 -0.13 2.19 -12.02
C TYR A 47 0.68 1.12 -11.31
N GLN A 48 1.99 1.29 -11.24
CA GLN A 48 2.85 0.36 -10.53
C GLN A 48 2.84 0.68 -9.04
N PHE A 49 2.11 -0.12 -8.28
CA PHE A 49 2.05 -0.02 -6.83
C PHE A 49 3.11 -0.90 -6.18
N SER A 50 3.82 -0.33 -5.21
CA SER A 50 4.80 -1.04 -4.39
C SER A 50 4.34 -1.07 -2.94
N PHE A 51 4.44 -2.23 -2.29
CA PHE A 51 4.28 -2.31 -0.84
C PHE A 51 5.40 -1.49 -0.16
N PRO A 52 5.11 -0.80 0.96
CA PRO A 52 6.12 -0.01 1.69
C PRO A 52 7.36 -0.82 2.08
N THR A 53 7.16 -2.11 2.38
CA THR A 53 8.21 -3.10 2.52
C THR A 53 7.87 -4.33 1.67
N PRO A 54 8.84 -5.02 1.05
CA PRO A 54 8.57 -6.28 0.37
C PRO A 54 8.10 -7.38 1.33
N PHE A 55 7.33 -8.35 0.83
CA PHE A 55 7.17 -9.65 1.48
C PHE A 55 8.47 -10.45 1.34
N PRO A 56 8.86 -11.26 2.35
CA PRO A 56 10.07 -12.07 2.27
C PRO A 56 10.07 -13.05 1.08
N ASN A 57 8.95 -13.73 0.83
CA ASN A 57 8.81 -14.71 -0.24
C ASN A 57 7.82 -14.24 -1.32
N ALA A 58 6.55 -14.06 -0.98
CA ALA A 58 5.48 -13.76 -1.94
C ALA A 58 4.30 -13.01 -1.33
N CYS A 59 3.52 -12.35 -2.20
CA CYS A 59 2.22 -11.81 -1.85
C CYS A 59 1.12 -12.77 -2.35
N TYR A 60 0.49 -13.48 -1.42
CA TYR A 60 -0.52 -14.51 -1.68
C TYR A 60 -1.88 -13.91 -2.06
N ALA A 61 -2.25 -12.79 -1.46
CA ALA A 61 -3.50 -12.09 -1.75
C ALA A 61 -3.30 -10.57 -1.72
N LEU A 62 -4.04 -9.86 -2.57
CA LEU A 62 -4.13 -8.41 -2.59
C LEU A 62 -5.60 -8.08 -2.82
N VAL A 63 -6.13 -7.19 -1.99
CA VAL A 63 -7.43 -6.56 -2.15
C VAL A 63 -7.16 -5.07 -2.28
N VAL A 64 -7.74 -4.46 -3.30
CA VAL A 64 -7.63 -3.03 -3.55
C VAL A 64 -9.00 -2.46 -3.81
N THR A 65 -9.27 -1.28 -3.27
CA THR A 65 -10.53 -0.57 -3.46
C THR A 65 -10.21 0.88 -3.78
N GLY A 66 -10.56 1.34 -4.98
CA GLY A 66 -10.44 2.74 -5.35
C GLY A 66 -11.52 3.56 -4.64
N TRP A 67 -11.19 4.77 -4.23
CA TRP A 67 -12.11 5.60 -3.44
C TRP A 67 -13.34 6.05 -4.22
N GLN A 68 -13.18 6.35 -5.51
CA GLN A 68 -14.28 6.82 -6.37
C GLN A 68 -14.64 5.84 -7.46
N ARG A 69 -13.64 5.13 -8.01
CA ARG A 69 -13.80 4.19 -9.12
C ARG A 69 -13.27 2.81 -8.76
N PRO A 70 -13.86 1.73 -9.29
CA PRO A 70 -13.32 0.40 -9.13
C PRO A 70 -11.94 0.28 -9.78
N ILE A 71 -11.04 -0.42 -9.08
CA ILE A 71 -9.70 -0.74 -9.56
C ILE A 71 -9.46 -2.24 -9.41
N GLY A 72 -8.76 -2.82 -10.38
CA GLY A 72 -8.26 -4.19 -10.34
C GLY A 72 -6.74 -4.20 -10.16
N HIS A 73 -6.18 -5.41 -10.11
CA HIS A 73 -4.73 -5.60 -10.10
C HIS A 73 -4.30 -6.80 -10.94
N THR A 74 -3.07 -6.78 -11.45
CA THR A 74 -2.40 -7.92 -12.09
C THR A 74 -0.92 -7.97 -11.65
N GLY A 75 -0.23 -9.06 -11.98
CA GLY A 75 1.23 -9.15 -11.79
C GLY A 75 1.70 -9.07 -10.34
N ARG A 76 0.85 -9.42 -9.37
CA ARG A 76 1.19 -9.40 -7.94
C ARG A 76 2.43 -10.26 -7.66
N ASN A 77 3.37 -9.69 -6.94
CA ASN A 77 4.60 -10.35 -6.50
C ASN A 77 4.97 -9.89 -5.09
N LYS A 78 6.16 -10.24 -4.61
CA LYS A 78 6.59 -9.90 -3.25
C LYS A 78 6.80 -8.40 -3.00
N VAL A 79 7.00 -7.60 -4.05
CA VAL A 79 7.30 -6.16 -3.95
C VAL A 79 6.06 -5.31 -4.21
N GLY A 80 5.11 -5.79 -5.01
CA GLY A 80 3.93 -5.00 -5.38
C GLY A 80 3.03 -5.66 -6.42
N ALA A 81 2.27 -4.82 -7.13
CA ALA A 81 1.37 -5.22 -8.21
C ALA A 81 1.13 -4.05 -9.17
N THR A 82 0.65 -4.36 -10.38
CA THR A 82 0.13 -3.34 -11.29
C THR A 82 -1.35 -3.14 -11.01
N LEU A 83 -1.76 -1.93 -10.66
CA LEU A 83 -3.16 -1.55 -10.47
C LEU A 83 -3.71 -0.96 -11.75
N THR A 84 -4.98 -1.22 -12.07
CA THR A 84 -5.61 -0.72 -13.30
C THR A 84 -7.04 -0.28 -12.99
N ALA A 85 -7.42 0.91 -13.45
CA ALA A 85 -8.82 1.32 -13.37
C ALA A 85 -9.67 0.50 -14.35
N THR A 86 -10.85 0.04 -13.90
CA THR A 86 -11.66 -0.90 -14.70
C THR A 86 -12.71 -0.21 -15.58
N ASP A 87 -12.98 1.08 -15.38
CA ASP A 87 -14.07 1.82 -16.02
C ASP A 87 -13.59 2.86 -17.06
N ASN A 88 -12.39 2.67 -17.61
CA ASN A 88 -11.74 3.59 -18.56
C ASN A 88 -11.58 5.04 -18.06
N ILE A 89 -11.69 5.26 -16.75
CA ILE A 89 -11.52 6.55 -16.08
C ILE A 89 -10.51 6.35 -14.95
N ALA A 90 -9.60 7.30 -14.73
CA ALA A 90 -8.63 7.17 -13.65
C ALA A 90 -9.31 7.25 -12.26
N SER A 91 -8.82 6.46 -11.29
CA SER A 91 -9.20 6.59 -9.87
C SER A 91 -8.17 7.43 -9.12
N THR A 92 -8.60 8.45 -8.39
CA THR A 92 -7.72 9.18 -7.47
C THR A 92 -7.79 8.56 -6.08
N GLY A 93 -6.72 7.83 -5.75
CA GLY A 93 -6.56 7.17 -4.47
C GLY A 93 -7.18 5.79 -4.38
N PHE A 94 -6.65 5.01 -3.45
CA PHE A 94 -7.09 3.65 -3.16
C PHE A 94 -6.70 3.21 -1.75
N ASP A 95 -7.48 2.29 -1.21
CA ASP A 95 -7.14 1.49 -0.04
C ASP A 95 -6.68 0.10 -0.48
N TYR A 96 -5.83 -0.54 0.33
CA TYR A 96 -5.34 -1.89 0.06
C TYR A 96 -5.19 -2.73 1.33
N ILE A 97 -5.36 -4.04 1.16
CA ILE A 97 -4.95 -5.08 2.09
C ILE A 97 -4.19 -6.14 1.30
N ALA A 98 -2.96 -6.44 1.71
CA ALA A 98 -2.08 -7.42 1.10
C ALA A 98 -1.68 -8.46 2.13
N ILE A 99 -1.71 -9.72 1.75
CA ILE A 99 -1.37 -10.86 2.61
C ILE A 99 -0.26 -11.64 1.92
N GLY A 100 0.80 -11.96 2.67
CA GLY A 100 1.98 -12.62 2.15
C GLY A 100 2.81 -13.25 3.26
N GLY A 101 4.00 -13.70 2.90
CA GLY A 101 5.00 -14.32 3.77
C GLY A 101 6.33 -14.39 3.06
#